data_AF-A0A183LL79-F1
#
_entry.id   AF-A0A183LL79-F1
#
_cell.length_a   1.000
_cell.length_b   1.000
_cell.length_c   1.000
_cell.angle_alpha   90.00
_cell.angle_beta   90.00
_cell.angle_gamma   90.00
#
_symmetry.space_group_name_H-M   'P 1'
#
loop_
_entity.id
_entity.type
_entity.pdbx_description
1 polymer ?
#
loop_
_entity_poly.entity_id
_entity_poly.type
_entity_poly.pdbx_seq_one_letter_code
_entity_poly.pdbx_strand_id
1 'polypeptide(L)'
;MAIRQIKSGRAEGGDIMRVEDLKIVKVSTTFPRLKNIWNLKQLSTNIKVGIFNTNVKIVLLYGTETCKTTTIIIKKIQVFINSYIRKILNIRCPDIITSSLLWERTNQLPAEEGIRKIRWKWIRHTLWKSPNRIMRQALT
;
A
#
# COMPACT_ATOMS: atom_id res chain seq x y z
N MET A 1 20.84 -50.76 17.20
CA MET A 1 19.74 -50.39 16.29
C MET A 1 19.43 -48.91 16.53
N ALA A 2 20.02 -48.02 15.74
CA ALA A 2 20.04 -46.58 16.03
C ALA A 2 19.05 -45.80 15.16
N ILE A 3 18.29 -44.94 15.84
CA ILE A 3 17.19 -44.10 15.39
C ILE A 3 17.67 -43.05 14.37
N ARG A 4 16.95 -42.87 13.25
CA ARG A 4 17.06 -41.67 12.41
C ARG A 4 15.77 -40.85 12.52
N GLN A 5 15.83 -39.75 13.26
CA GLN A 5 14.81 -38.72 13.22
C GLN A 5 14.99 -37.86 11.96
N ILE A 6 13.91 -37.73 11.18
CA ILE A 6 13.83 -36.84 10.02
C ILE A 6 13.63 -35.42 10.55
N LYS A 7 14.66 -34.56 10.44
CA LYS A 7 14.51 -33.12 10.62
C LYS A 7 13.58 -32.58 9.52
N SER A 8 12.35 -32.23 9.90
CA SER A 8 11.47 -31.37 9.11
C SER A 8 12.11 -29.98 9.03
N GLY A 9 12.67 -29.65 7.87
CA GLY A 9 13.18 -28.32 7.55
C GLY A 9 12.03 -27.33 7.53
N ARG A 10 12.03 -26.41 8.51
CA ARG A 10 11.18 -25.23 8.55
C ARG A 10 11.59 -24.33 7.37
N ALA A 11 10.78 -24.32 6.31
CA ALA A 11 10.97 -23.40 5.19
C ALA A 11 10.78 -21.96 5.71
N GLU A 12 11.87 -21.22 5.74
CA GLU A 12 11.92 -19.82 6.13
C GLU A 12 11.09 -18.98 5.17
N GLY A 13 10.11 -18.26 5.70
CA GLY A 13 9.25 -17.32 4.97
C GLY A 13 9.96 -16.01 4.61
N GLY A 14 11.17 -16.08 4.05
CA GLY A 14 12.04 -14.93 3.79
C GLY A 14 11.77 -14.17 2.48
N ASP A 15 11.14 -14.79 1.48
CA ASP A 15 11.11 -14.22 0.12
C ASP A 15 9.83 -13.47 -0.25
N ILE A 16 8.76 -13.63 0.52
CA ILE A 16 7.46 -13.02 0.22
C ILE A 16 7.49 -11.50 0.52
N MET A 17 8.42 -11.06 1.37
CA MET A 17 8.56 -9.66 1.82
C MET A 17 9.37 -8.76 0.89
N ARG A 18 9.92 -9.26 -0.22
CA ARG A 18 10.84 -8.45 -1.05
C ARG A 18 10.13 -7.45 -1.96
N VAL A 19 9.04 -7.85 -2.61
CA VAL A 19 8.45 -7.05 -3.70
C VAL A 19 7.75 -5.78 -3.20
N GLU A 20 7.04 -5.87 -2.07
CA GLU A 20 6.33 -4.73 -1.49
C GLU A 20 7.29 -3.71 -0.86
N ASP A 21 8.29 -4.20 -0.12
CA ASP A 21 9.34 -3.34 0.45
C ASP A 21 10.15 -2.68 -0.70
N LEU A 22 10.42 -3.39 -1.80
CA LEU A 22 11.04 -2.80 -3.00
C LEU A 22 10.19 -1.66 -3.62
N LYS A 23 8.86 -1.78 -3.65
CA LYS A 23 7.98 -0.73 -4.18
C LYS A 23 7.86 0.45 -3.24
N ILE A 24 7.74 0.22 -1.93
CA ILE A 24 7.79 1.28 -0.91
C ILE A 24 9.11 2.04 -1.04
N VAL A 25 10.24 1.32 -1.13
CA VAL A 25 11.56 1.91 -1.31
C VAL A 25 11.61 2.74 -2.60
N LYS A 26 11.11 2.24 -3.73
CA LYS A 26 11.11 2.97 -5.01
C LYS A 26 10.24 4.25 -4.97
N VAL A 27 9.07 4.19 -4.34
CA VAL A 27 8.23 5.39 -4.14
C VAL A 27 8.93 6.35 -3.17
N SER A 28 9.57 5.81 -2.13
CA SER A 28 10.26 6.62 -1.11
C SER A 28 11.43 7.42 -1.67
N THR A 29 12.11 6.88 -2.69
CA THR A 29 13.26 7.53 -3.34
C THR A 29 12.84 8.48 -4.47
N THR A 30 11.76 8.18 -5.19
CA THR A 30 11.29 9.01 -6.30
C THR A 30 10.42 10.19 -5.86
N PHE A 31 9.58 10.02 -4.84
CA PHE A 31 8.63 11.06 -4.43
C PHE A 31 9.25 12.33 -3.84
N PRO A 32 10.36 12.29 -3.09
CA PRO A 32 11.09 13.49 -2.67
C PRO A 32 11.58 14.34 -3.85
N ARG A 33 11.77 13.76 -5.04
CA ARG A 33 12.12 14.54 -6.26
C ARG A 33 10.98 15.46 -6.70
N LEU A 34 9.74 15.16 -6.31
CA LEU A 34 8.57 15.99 -6.57
C LEU A 34 8.36 17.10 -5.51
N LYS A 35 9.35 17.34 -4.63
CA LYS A 35 9.30 18.36 -3.56
C LYS A 35 8.85 19.74 -4.05
N ASN A 36 9.25 20.14 -5.25
CA ASN A 36 8.86 21.42 -5.82
C ASN A 36 7.35 21.52 -6.00
N ILE A 37 6.68 20.45 -6.44
CA ILE A 37 5.22 20.41 -6.62
C ILE A 37 4.49 20.56 -5.27
N TRP A 38 5.00 19.89 -4.23
CA TRP A 38 4.40 19.94 -2.89
C TRP A 38 4.56 21.31 -2.22
N ASN A 39 5.63 22.02 -2.51
CA ASN A 39 5.93 23.35 -1.97
C ASN A 39 5.25 24.50 -2.72
N LEU A 40 4.63 24.24 -3.88
CA LEU A 40 3.94 25.30 -4.65
C LEU A 40 2.76 25.87 -3.86
N LYS A 41 2.77 27.17 -3.60
CA LYS A 41 1.68 27.87 -2.89
C LYS A 41 0.41 28.02 -3.73
N GLN A 42 0.54 28.05 -5.06
CA GLN A 42 -0.58 28.18 -5.99
C GLN A 42 -1.48 26.94 -6.06
N LEU A 43 -0.94 25.76 -5.74
CA LEU A 43 -1.68 24.51 -5.73
C LEU A 43 -2.40 24.35 -4.38
N SER A 44 -3.72 24.24 -4.44
CA SER A 44 -4.52 23.94 -3.25
C SER A 44 -4.17 22.56 -2.70
N THR A 45 -4.37 22.40 -1.40
CA THR A 45 -4.13 21.15 -0.68
C THR A 45 -4.92 19.98 -1.28
N ASN A 46 -6.16 20.21 -1.70
CA ASN A 46 -7.03 19.19 -2.29
C ASN A 46 -6.47 18.66 -3.62
N ILE A 47 -5.92 19.54 -4.46
CA ILE A 47 -5.31 19.12 -5.74
C ILE A 47 -4.05 18.30 -5.47
N LYS A 48 -3.19 18.72 -4.52
CA LYS A 48 -1.99 17.97 -4.14
C LYS A 48 -2.33 16.57 -3.60
N VAL A 49 -3.33 16.48 -2.73
CA VAL A 49 -3.83 15.21 -2.20
C VAL A 49 -4.42 14.34 -3.32
N GLY A 50 -5.10 14.94 -4.29
CA GLY A 50 -5.58 14.25 -5.50
C GLY A 50 -4.44 13.65 -6.34
N ILE A 51 -3.39 14.42 -6.62
CA ILE A 51 -2.20 13.95 -7.36
C ILE A 51 -1.52 12.80 -6.60
N PHE A 52 -1.40 12.91 -5.28
CA PHE A 52 -0.86 11.83 -4.45
C PHE A 52 -1.72 10.56 -4.52
N ASN A 53 -3.04 10.69 -4.42
CA ASN A 53 -3.97 9.56 -4.52
C ASN A 53 -3.84 8.83 -5.86
N THR A 54 -3.82 9.56 -6.97
CA THR A 54 -3.77 8.97 -8.32
C THR A 54 -2.42 8.33 -8.62
N ASN A 55 -1.31 8.96 -8.25
CA ASN A 55 0.01 8.47 -8.66
C ASN A 55 0.63 7.52 -7.63
N VAL A 56 0.66 7.90 -6.35
CA VAL A 56 1.35 7.10 -5.32
C VAL A 56 0.45 6.06 -4.72
N LYS A 57 -0.76 6.45 -4.31
CA LYS A 57 -1.65 5.53 -3.59
C LYS A 57 -2.06 4.37 -4.50
N ILE A 58 -2.33 4.61 -5.79
CA ILE A 58 -2.61 3.54 -6.75
C ILE A 58 -1.41 2.60 -6.93
N VAL A 59 -0.21 3.11 -7.18
CA VAL A 59 1.00 2.26 -7.38
C VAL A 59 1.28 1.39 -6.17
N LEU A 60 1.15 1.96 -4.97
CA LEU A 60 1.37 1.27 -3.72
C LEU A 60 0.33 0.17 -3.49
N LEU A 61 -0.95 0.49 -3.69
CA LEU A 61 -2.06 -0.45 -3.48
C LEU A 61 -2.09 -1.56 -4.53
N TYR A 62 -1.81 -1.26 -5.80
CA TYR A 62 -1.73 -2.26 -6.88
C TYR A 62 -0.63 -3.29 -6.59
N GLY A 63 0.47 -2.86 -5.98
CA GLY A 63 1.52 -3.79 -5.56
C GLY A 63 1.11 -4.78 -4.47
N THR A 64 0.06 -4.47 -3.72
CA THR A 64 -0.43 -5.26 -2.58
C THR A 64 -1.65 -6.10 -2.93
N GLU A 65 -2.15 -5.98 -4.17
CA GLU A 65 -3.34 -6.67 -4.67
C GLU A 65 -3.18 -8.19 -4.63
N THR A 66 -2.04 -8.68 -5.11
CA THR A 66 -1.71 -10.11 -5.20
C THR A 66 -0.89 -10.63 -4.01
N CYS A 67 -0.52 -9.77 -3.07
CA CYS A 67 0.32 -10.17 -1.95
C CYS A 67 -0.49 -10.68 -0.76
N LYS A 68 0.11 -11.56 0.05
CA LYS A 68 -0.44 -11.96 1.34
C LYS A 68 -0.33 -10.77 2.31
N THR A 69 -1.38 -9.96 2.38
CA THR A 69 -1.44 -8.81 3.30
C THR A 69 -1.34 -9.28 4.74
N THR A 70 -0.15 -9.13 5.30
CA THR A 70 0.05 -9.27 6.74
C THR A 70 -0.28 -7.93 7.39
N THR A 71 -0.84 -7.94 8.59
CA THR A 71 -1.15 -6.72 9.37
C THR A 71 0.07 -5.78 9.49
N ILE A 72 1.28 -6.33 9.46
CA ILE A 72 2.56 -5.61 9.41
C ILE A 72 2.70 -4.76 8.14
N ILE A 73 2.42 -5.34 6.96
CA ILE A 73 2.52 -4.65 5.66
C ILE A 73 1.49 -3.51 5.60
N ILE A 74 0.26 -3.78 6.02
CA ILE A 74 -0.81 -2.77 6.06
C ILE A 74 -0.39 -1.60 6.96
N LYS A 75 0.16 -1.89 8.15
CA LYS A 75 0.68 -0.85 9.06
C LYS A 75 1.83 -0.06 8.44
N LYS A 76 2.80 -0.72 7.79
CA LYS A 76 3.92 -0.04 7.08
C LYS A 76 3.39 0.93 6.01
N ILE A 77 2.46 0.47 5.19
CA ILE A 77 1.82 1.28 4.14
C ILE A 77 1.06 2.45 4.74
N GLN A 78 0.33 2.24 5.84
CA GLN A 78 -0.41 3.31 6.52
C GLN A 78 0.53 4.38 7.07
N VAL A 79 1.63 3.99 7.72
CA VAL A 79 2.65 4.92 8.22
C VAL A 79 3.28 5.70 7.08
N PHE A 80 3.58 5.01 5.97
CA PHE A 80 4.11 5.64 4.77
C PHE A 80 3.15 6.71 4.23
N ILE A 81 1.88 6.35 3.96
CA ILE A 81 0.85 7.29 3.46
C ILE A 81 0.69 8.50 4.40
N ASN A 82 0.60 8.25 5.71
CA ASN A 82 0.44 9.32 6.70
C ASN A 82 1.64 10.29 6.71
N SER A 83 2.86 9.77 6.53
CA SER A 83 4.07 10.59 6.45
C SER A 83 4.06 11.54 5.24
N TYR A 84 3.51 11.12 4.09
CA TYR A 84 3.40 11.96 2.89
C TYR A 84 2.28 12.97 3.00
N ILE A 85 1.13 12.60 3.56
CA ILE A 85 0.04 13.55 3.79
C ILE A 85 0.52 14.69 4.70
N ARG A 86 1.29 14.39 5.76
CA ARG A 86 1.89 15.43 6.62
C ARG A 86 2.82 16.36 5.83
N LYS A 87 3.65 15.83 4.92
CA LYS A 87 4.50 16.64 4.04
C LYS A 87 3.70 17.51 3.08
N ILE A 88 2.60 17.01 2.52
CA ILE A 88 1.71 17.77 1.62
C ILE A 88 0.99 18.90 2.36
N LEU A 89 0.57 18.64 3.60
CA LEU A 89 -0.05 19.62 4.48
C LEU A 89 0.96 20.62 5.09
N ASN A 90 2.25 20.45 4.80
CA ASN A 90 3.36 21.21 5.40
C ASN A 90 3.33 21.21 6.94
N ILE A 91 2.85 20.11 7.53
CA ILE A 91 2.82 19.89 8.98
C ILE A 91 4.20 19.42 9.41
N ARG A 92 4.77 20.05 10.42
CA ARG A 92 6.09 19.67 10.92
C ARG A 92 5.92 18.40 11.77
N CYS A 93 6.83 17.45 11.65
CA CYS A 93 6.75 16.18 12.41
C CYS A 93 6.52 16.28 13.94
N PRO A 94 6.88 17.37 14.66
CA PRO A 94 6.56 17.52 16.07
C PRO A 94 5.08 17.75 16.38
N ASP A 95 4.27 18.13 15.38
CA ASP A 95 2.86 18.45 15.63
C ASP A 95 2.07 17.18 15.98
N ILE A 96 1.45 17.16 17.17
CA ILE A 96 0.65 16.05 17.70
C ILE A 96 -0.74 16.04 17.03
N ILE A 97 -0.78 16.02 15.71
CA ILE A 97 -2.03 15.81 14.99
C ILE A 97 -2.32 14.32 14.96
N THR A 98 -3.43 13.94 15.60
CA THR A 98 -3.96 12.57 15.59
C THR A 98 -4.22 12.12 14.15
N SER A 99 -4.00 10.84 13.87
CA SER A 99 -4.21 10.28 12.53
C SER A 99 -5.66 10.44 12.03
N SER A 100 -6.64 10.44 12.95
CA SER A 100 -8.05 10.66 12.64
C SER A 100 -8.32 12.07 12.10
N LEU A 101 -7.82 13.11 12.77
CA LEU A 101 -8.00 14.51 12.34
C LEU A 101 -7.33 14.79 10.99
N LEU A 102 -6.20 14.12 10.72
CA LEU A 102 -5.52 14.22 9.43
C LEU A 102 -6.34 13.60 8.28
N TRP A 103 -7.05 12.51 8.54
CA TRP A 103 -7.92 11.88 7.55
C TRP A 103 -9.20 12.68 7.29
N GLU A 104 -9.77 13.28 8.34
CA GLU A 104 -10.94 14.16 8.23
C GLU A 104 -10.64 15.37 7.33
N ARG A 105 -9.51 16.05 7.55
CA ARG A 105 -9.08 17.18 6.71
C ARG A 105 -8.79 16.83 5.25
N THR A 106 -8.48 15.58 4.96
CA THR A 106 -8.10 15.13 3.61
C THR A 106 -9.14 14.24 2.93
N ASN A 107 -10.28 13.98 3.59
CA ASN A 107 -11.30 13.03 3.17
C ASN A 107 -10.71 11.66 2.78
N GLN A 108 -9.70 11.20 3.53
CA GLN A 108 -8.97 9.97 3.21
C GLN A 108 -9.51 8.76 3.96
N LEU A 109 -9.47 7.61 3.29
CA LEU A 109 -9.75 6.30 3.88
C LEU A 109 -8.46 5.59 4.32
N PRO A 110 -8.52 4.76 5.39
CA PRO A 110 -7.43 3.88 5.79
C PRO A 110 -6.93 3.02 4.64
N ALA A 111 -5.64 2.68 4.66
CA ALA A 111 -4.99 1.88 3.63
C ALA A 111 -5.66 0.52 3.47
N GLU A 112 -6.08 -0.11 4.56
CA GLU A 112 -6.79 -1.39 4.58
C GLU A 112 -8.06 -1.35 3.72
N GLU A 113 -8.86 -0.29 3.83
CA GLU A 113 -10.09 -0.12 3.05
C GLU A 113 -9.77 -0.01 1.56
N GLY A 114 -8.69 0.71 1.21
CA GLY A 114 -8.22 0.85 -0.17
C GLY A 114 -7.79 -0.49 -0.77
N ILE A 115 -7.04 -1.29 0.00
CA ILE A 115 -6.59 -2.62 -0.41
C ILE A 115 -7.78 -3.55 -0.61
N ARG A 116 -8.74 -3.53 0.32
CA ARG A 116 -9.97 -4.32 0.24
C ARG A 116 -10.78 -3.98 -1.01
N LYS A 117 -10.95 -2.68 -1.31
CA LYS A 117 -11.66 -2.22 -2.52
C LYS A 117 -10.98 -2.70 -3.80
N ILE A 118 -9.65 -2.62 -3.90
CA ILE A 118 -8.91 -3.07 -5.08
C ILE A 118 -9.02 -4.58 -5.25
N ARG A 119 -8.89 -5.36 -4.17
CA ARG A 119 -9.09 -6.81 -4.22
C ARG A 119 -10.48 -7.22 -4.65
N TRP A 120 -11.51 -6.59 -4.10
CA TRP A 120 -12.88 -6.84 -4.53
C TRP A 120 -13.11 -6.48 -5.99
N LYS A 121 -12.52 -5.39 -6.48
CA LYS A 121 -12.55 -5.01 -7.89
C LYS A 121 -11.85 -6.06 -8.77
N TRP A 122 -10.72 -6.61 -8.32
CA TRP A 122 -10.01 -7.69 -9.00
C TRP A 122 -10.81 -8.98 -9.07
N ILE A 123 -11.34 -9.44 -7.92
CA ILE A 123 -12.21 -10.62 -7.83
C ILE A 123 -13.40 -10.45 -8.78
N ARG A 124 -14.08 -9.29 -8.73
CA ARG A 124 -15.21 -8.99 -9.63
C ARG A 124 -14.80 -9.05 -11.10
N HIS A 125 -13.66 -8.48 -11.47
CA HIS A 125 -13.16 -8.52 -12.84
C HIS A 125 -12.82 -9.94 -13.29
N THR A 126 -12.22 -10.76 -12.42
CA THR A 126 -11.87 -12.16 -12.70
C THR A 126 -13.13 -13.03 -12.84
N LEU A 127 -14.14 -12.83 -11.99
CA LEU A 127 -15.42 -13.55 -12.06
C LEU A 127 -16.24 -13.23 -13.32
N TRP A 128 -16.10 -12.01 -13.86
CA TRP A 128 -16.75 -11.61 -15.12
C TRP A 128 -16.12 -12.28 -16.36
N LYS A 129 -14.92 -12.86 -16.25
CA LYS A 129 -14.30 -13.59 -17.37
C LYS A 129 -14.94 -14.97 -17.55
N SER A 130 -14.77 -15.54 -18.75
CA SER A 130 -15.32 -16.86 -19.09
C SER A 130 -14.87 -17.93 -18.08
N PRO A 131 -15.74 -18.92 -17.77
CA PRO A 131 -15.49 -19.95 -16.76
C PRO A 131 -14.28 -20.84 -17.09
N ASN A 132 -13.89 -20.92 -18.36
CA ASN A 132 -12.76 -21.74 -18.82
C ASN A 132 -11.40 -21.05 -18.64
N ARG A 133 -11.35 -19.81 -18.13
CA ARG A 133 -10.09 -19.10 -17.90
C ARG A 133 -9.43 -19.64 -16.63
N ILE A 134 -8.18 -20.10 -16.74
CA ILE A 134 -7.36 -20.66 -15.65
C ILE A 134 -7.42 -19.79 -14.37
N MET A 135 -7.39 -18.45 -14.53
CA MET A 135 -7.48 -17.52 -13.39
C MET A 135 -8.82 -17.53 -12.65
N ARG A 136 -9.94 -17.82 -13.33
CA ARG A 136 -11.26 -17.96 -12.69
C ARG A 136 -11.38 -19.32 -12.00
N GLN A 137 -10.86 -20.38 -12.63
CA GLN A 137 -10.83 -21.73 -12.05
C GLN A 137 -9.97 -21.81 -10.80
N ALA A 138 -8.82 -21.12 -10.75
CA ALA A 138 -7.97 -21.05 -9.57
C ALA A 138 -8.58 -20.24 -8.39
N LEU A 139 -9.71 -19.57 -8.61
CA LEU A 139 -10.42 -18.75 -7.62
C LEU A 139 -11.61 -19.47 -6.97
N THR A 140 -12.12 -20.52 -7.63
CA THR A 140 -13.18 -21.45 -7.18
C THR A 140 -12.59 -22.67 -6.50
#